data_AF-A0A0M3II03-F1
#
_entry.id   AF-A0A0M3II03-F1
#
_cell.length_a   1.000
_cell.length_b   1.000
_cell.length_c   1.000
_cell.angle_alpha   90.00
_cell.angle_beta   90.00
_cell.angle_gamma   90.00
#
_symmetry.space_group_name_H-M   'P 1'
#
loop_
_entity.id
_entity.type
_entity.pdbx_description
1 polymer ?
#
loop_
_entity_poly.entity_id
_entity_poly.type
_entity_poly.pdbx_seq_one_letter_code
_entity_poly.pdbx_strand_id
1 'polypeptide(L)'
;MMPSVSHKCGTQNFRYLVIIDSDLEDSFNAIMEARDYILIAGSEVHAAEMREMLHEMNIPNGDAAVKILDDKNLTNFERFALLREFLIKSPQYLVIIDSDLEDSFNAIMEARDYILIAGSEVHAAEMREMLHEMNIPNGDAAVKILDDKNLTNFERFALLREFIPAEVDLPTRLPTGFVFAPCPHDQGCPKLSSKNGSVCKFSTRWREIRADGKVGKRRDGTAIGSFAYVIMQKGIREPVENLACLLQVVHSDKHLTCTVCTPFIGIQRFTISKRAGPIYQSVKARKPGQLLPVTIKPVASESQFDVYEEAIKGFEKSAP
;
A
#
# COMPACT_ATOMS: atom_id res chain seq x y z
N MET A 1 -5.98 -39.27 -18.14
CA MET A 1 -4.62 -38.90 -17.67
C MET A 1 -4.34 -37.49 -18.14
N MET A 2 -4.52 -36.50 -17.27
CA MET A 2 -4.12 -35.11 -17.53
C MET A 2 -2.72 -34.87 -16.95
N PRO A 3 -1.87 -34.06 -17.61
CA PRO A 3 -0.52 -33.82 -17.13
C PRO A 3 -0.54 -32.83 -15.96
N SER A 4 0.14 -33.20 -14.89
CA SER A 4 0.43 -32.34 -13.74
C SER A 4 1.44 -31.27 -14.13
N VAL A 5 1.01 -30.00 -14.13
CA VAL A 5 1.91 -28.85 -14.26
C VAL A 5 2.52 -28.57 -12.90
N SER A 6 3.79 -28.93 -12.73
CA SER A 6 4.59 -28.55 -11.56
C SER A 6 5.00 -27.08 -11.68
N HIS A 7 4.37 -26.19 -10.89
CA HIS A 7 4.89 -24.84 -10.69
C HIS A 7 6.20 -24.93 -9.90
N LYS A 8 7.33 -24.71 -10.59
CA LYS A 8 8.60 -24.44 -9.95
C LYS A 8 8.51 -23.05 -9.29
N CYS A 9 8.45 -23.04 -7.97
CA CYS A 9 8.63 -21.84 -7.16
C CYS A 9 10.09 -21.40 -7.29
N GLY A 10 10.36 -20.48 -8.24
CA GLY A 10 11.62 -19.77 -8.28
C GLY A 10 11.62 -18.72 -7.17
N THR A 11 12.57 -18.79 -6.25
CA THR A 11 12.85 -17.72 -5.29
C THR A 11 13.31 -16.48 -6.07
N GLN A 12 12.38 -15.60 -6.41
CA GLN A 12 12.71 -14.26 -6.90
C GLN A 12 13.23 -13.44 -5.72
N ASN A 13 14.49 -13.00 -5.80
CA ASN A 13 15.08 -12.06 -4.85
C ASN A 13 14.44 -10.68 -5.07
N PHE A 14 13.35 -10.39 -4.38
CA PHE A 14 12.84 -9.02 -4.30
C PHE A 14 13.76 -8.21 -3.39
N ARG A 15 14.07 -6.98 -3.78
CA ARG A 15 14.82 -6.03 -2.96
C ARG A 15 13.89 -4.86 -2.64
N TYR A 16 13.99 -4.29 -1.44
CA TYR A 16 13.16 -3.16 -0.98
C TYR A 16 13.95 -2.22 -0.09
N LEU A 17 13.45 -0.99 0.07
CA LEU A 17 13.96 0.02 1.00
C LEU A 17 12.90 0.26 2.08
N VAL A 18 13.27 0.24 3.35
CA VAL A 18 12.39 0.51 4.49
C VAL A 18 12.61 1.94 4.99
N ILE A 19 11.60 2.57 5.58
CA ILE A 19 11.70 3.83 6.32
C ILE A 19 11.00 3.58 7.65
N ILE A 20 11.69 3.83 8.76
CA ILE A 20 11.15 3.64 10.11
C ILE A 20 11.40 4.93 10.88
N ASP A 21 10.33 5.57 11.32
CA ASP A 21 10.41 6.60 12.35
C ASP A 21 10.01 5.98 13.69
N SER A 22 10.86 6.17 14.70
CA SER A 22 10.50 5.82 16.08
C SER A 22 11.13 6.85 17.02
N ASP A 23 10.33 7.33 17.97
CA ASP A 23 10.72 8.31 18.99
C ASP A 23 11.58 7.73 20.13
N LEU A 24 12.19 6.55 19.94
CA LEU A 24 13.07 5.94 20.94
C LEU A 24 14.51 6.41 20.75
N GLU A 25 14.81 7.53 21.42
CA GLU A 25 16.06 8.31 21.43
C GLU A 25 17.35 7.47 21.63
N ASP A 26 17.26 6.32 22.32
CA ASP A 26 18.43 5.48 22.67
C ASP A 26 18.95 4.59 21.52
N SER A 27 18.26 4.50 20.39
CA SER A 27 18.61 3.55 19.31
C SER A 27 19.55 4.15 18.24
N PHE A 28 19.71 5.47 18.20
CA PHE A 28 20.27 6.20 17.07
C PHE A 28 21.82 6.27 17.08
N ASN A 29 22.43 6.47 18.25
CA ASN A 29 23.88 6.68 18.35
C ASN A 29 24.71 5.39 18.20
N ALA A 30 24.10 4.22 18.38
CA ALA A 30 24.78 2.93 18.18
C ALA A 30 24.84 2.49 16.70
N ILE A 31 24.04 3.10 15.83
CA ILE A 31 23.85 2.66 14.43
C ILE A 31 24.73 3.45 13.45
N MET A 32 25.09 4.68 13.79
CA MET A 32 25.93 5.55 12.94
C MET A 32 27.39 5.05 12.78
N GLU A 33 27.84 4.05 13.54
CA GLU A 33 29.20 3.49 13.46
C GLU A 33 29.34 2.27 12.52
N ALA A 34 28.24 1.69 12.01
CA ALA A 34 28.30 0.48 11.16
C ALA A 34 28.06 0.81 9.68
N ARG A 35 29.14 0.79 8.89
CA ARG A 35 29.22 1.42 7.56
C ARG A 35 28.92 0.52 6.35
N ASP A 36 28.30 -0.64 6.52
CA ASP A 36 28.00 -1.54 5.40
C ASP A 36 26.68 -2.29 5.61
N TYR A 37 25.67 -1.87 4.84
CA TYR A 37 24.41 -2.55 4.49
C TYR A 37 23.46 -3.03 5.61
N ILE A 38 22.17 -2.90 5.33
CA ILE A 38 21.01 -3.21 6.18
C ILE A 38 20.86 -2.25 7.37
N LEU A 39 20.28 -1.07 7.11
CA LEU A 39 19.77 -0.24 8.20
C LEU A 39 18.42 -0.82 8.66
N ILE A 40 18.36 -1.15 9.94
CA ILE A 40 17.19 -1.49 10.75
C ILE A 40 17.10 -0.37 11.78
N ALA A 41 15.96 0.29 11.93
CA ALA A 41 15.74 1.12 13.11
C ALA A 41 15.28 0.21 14.26
N GLY A 42 16.01 0.29 15.37
CA GLY A 42 15.85 -0.55 16.55
C GLY A 42 17.05 -1.46 16.75
N SER A 43 17.51 -1.59 18.00
CA SER A 43 18.55 -2.52 18.47
C SER A 43 18.60 -3.80 17.62
N GLU A 44 19.80 -4.34 17.28
CA GLU A 44 20.03 -5.52 16.40
C GLU A 44 18.97 -6.64 16.50
N VAL A 45 18.47 -6.81 17.70
CA VAL A 45 17.25 -7.46 18.15
C VAL A 45 16.00 -7.35 17.24
N HIS A 46 15.62 -6.18 16.71
CA HIS A 46 14.38 -5.94 15.94
C HIS A 46 14.50 -6.32 14.45
N ALA A 47 15.73 -6.51 13.97
CA ALA A 47 16.02 -6.85 12.58
C ALA A 47 15.51 -8.25 12.20
N ALA A 48 15.72 -9.21 13.09
CA ALA A 48 15.26 -10.59 12.90
C ALA A 48 13.73 -10.68 12.93
N GLU A 49 13.10 -9.84 13.73
CA GLU A 49 11.65 -9.81 13.95
C GLU A 49 10.90 -9.15 12.79
N MET A 50 11.46 -8.06 12.24
CA MET A 50 10.93 -7.45 11.02
C MET A 50 11.12 -8.37 9.81
N ARG A 51 12.20 -9.16 9.74
CA ARG A 51 12.34 -10.23 8.74
C ARG A 51 11.27 -11.31 8.87
N GLU A 52 10.91 -11.72 10.09
CA GLU A 52 9.85 -12.70 10.33
C GLU A 52 8.48 -12.15 9.92
N MET A 53 8.16 -10.89 10.24
CA MET A 53 6.94 -10.22 9.78
C MET A 53 6.88 -10.06 8.25
N LEU A 54 7.97 -9.61 7.62
CA LEU A 54 8.05 -9.47 6.17
C LEU A 54 7.95 -10.84 5.49
N HIS A 55 8.51 -11.90 6.09
CA HIS A 55 8.33 -13.28 5.67
C HIS A 55 6.88 -13.78 5.84
N GLU A 56 6.20 -13.46 6.95
CA GLU A 56 4.76 -13.75 7.15
C GLU A 56 3.88 -13.01 6.12
N MET A 57 4.31 -11.85 5.63
CA MET A 57 3.67 -11.07 4.58
C MET A 57 4.13 -11.47 3.16
N ASN A 58 5.01 -12.48 3.02
CA ASN A 58 5.58 -12.97 1.77
C ASN A 58 6.48 -11.97 1.01
N ILE A 59 7.25 -11.15 1.73
CA ILE A 59 8.12 -10.06 1.23
C ILE A 59 9.59 -10.36 1.61
N PRO A 60 10.50 -10.77 0.69
CA PRO A 60 11.87 -11.20 1.04
C PRO A 60 12.92 -10.07 1.10
N ASN A 61 13.85 -10.16 2.07
CA ASN A 61 14.99 -9.28 2.45
C ASN A 61 15.40 -8.11 1.51
N GLY A 62 15.44 -6.89 2.06
CA GLY A 62 15.86 -5.66 1.38
C GLY A 62 16.93 -4.84 2.12
N ASP A 63 17.35 -3.73 1.49
CA ASP A 63 18.44 -2.84 1.89
C ASP A 63 17.91 -1.48 2.39
N ALA A 64 18.36 -1.10 3.59
CA ALA A 64 18.26 0.20 4.28
C ALA A 64 16.90 0.60 4.94
N ALA A 65 17.00 1.27 6.09
CA ALA A 65 15.99 1.96 6.89
C ALA A 65 16.47 3.40 7.12
N VAL A 66 15.62 4.39 6.88
CA VAL A 66 15.95 5.79 7.22
C VAL A 66 14.79 6.45 7.95
N LYS A 67 15.08 7.32 8.91
CA LYS A 67 14.13 8.16 9.64
C LYS A 67 13.99 9.51 8.94
N ILE A 68 12.80 9.89 8.49
CA ILE A 68 12.59 11.13 7.70
C ILE A 68 11.23 11.78 7.96
N LEU A 69 10.18 10.99 8.18
CA LEU A 69 8.80 11.44 7.99
C LEU A 69 8.24 12.29 9.12
N ASP A 70 8.87 12.36 10.29
CA ASP A 70 8.45 13.34 11.30
C ASP A 70 9.64 14.06 11.97
N ASP A 71 10.78 14.11 11.28
CA ASP A 71 11.92 14.88 11.77
C ASP A 71 11.62 16.38 11.70
N LYS A 72 11.37 16.97 12.88
CA LYS A 72 11.11 18.40 13.06
C LYS A 72 12.28 19.29 12.64
N ASN A 73 13.47 18.73 12.43
CA ASN A 73 14.64 19.45 11.93
C ASN A 73 14.68 19.54 10.40
N LEU A 74 13.85 18.77 9.68
CA LEU A 74 13.77 18.81 8.23
C LEU A 74 12.58 19.67 7.78
N THR A 75 12.83 20.51 6.78
CA THR A 75 11.75 21.17 6.04
C THR A 75 11.01 20.18 5.15
N ASN A 76 9.77 20.51 4.75
CA ASN A 76 9.00 19.68 3.80
C ASN A 76 9.77 19.47 2.48
N PHE A 77 10.53 20.46 2.02
CA PHE A 77 11.35 20.35 0.82
C PHE A 77 12.43 19.27 0.96
N GLU A 78 13.15 19.25 2.08
CA GLU A 78 14.20 18.26 2.35
C GLU A 78 13.61 16.85 2.52
N ARG A 79 12.47 16.73 3.21
CA ARG A 79 11.73 15.46 3.35
C ARG A 79 11.37 14.87 1.99
N PHE A 80 10.77 15.67 1.11
CA PHE A 80 10.38 15.21 -0.23
C PHE A 80 11.58 14.94 -1.14
N ALA A 81 12.67 15.69 -1.01
CA ALA A 81 13.91 15.41 -1.73
C ALA A 81 14.47 14.04 -1.34
N LEU A 82 14.46 13.69 -0.05
CA LEU A 82 14.92 12.40 0.42
C LEU A 82 13.98 11.26 0.02
N LEU A 83 12.66 11.46 0.11
CA LEU A 83 11.67 10.49 -0.40
C LEU A 83 11.86 10.19 -1.88
N ARG A 84 12.15 11.22 -2.70
CA ARG A 84 12.50 11.06 -4.10
C ARG A 84 13.75 10.19 -4.27
N GLU A 85 14.83 10.50 -3.56
CA GLU A 85 16.08 9.72 -3.61
C GLU A 85 15.84 8.25 -3.26
N PHE A 86 15.02 8.00 -2.25
CA PHE A 86 14.65 6.66 -1.80
C PHE A 86 13.79 5.90 -2.79
N LEU A 87 12.79 6.56 -3.37
CA LEU A 87 12.01 5.94 -4.44
C LEU A 87 12.90 5.63 -5.64
N ILE A 88 13.82 6.51 -6.04
CA ILE A 88 14.72 6.26 -7.16
C ILE A 88 15.64 5.06 -6.87
N LYS A 89 16.26 5.02 -5.69
CA LYS A 89 17.20 3.97 -5.28
C LYS A 89 16.54 2.64 -4.95
N SER A 90 15.26 2.64 -4.59
CA SER A 90 14.54 1.39 -4.31
C SER A 90 14.43 0.57 -5.61
N PRO A 91 14.73 -0.72 -5.58
CA PRO A 91 14.75 -1.51 -6.82
C PRO A 91 13.35 -1.82 -7.33
N GLN A 92 12.39 -2.11 -6.43
CA GLN A 92 10.99 -2.35 -6.81
C GLN A 92 9.99 -1.81 -5.80
N TYR A 93 10.29 -1.95 -4.50
CA TYR A 93 9.38 -1.56 -3.42
C TYR A 93 10.02 -0.54 -2.48
N LEU A 94 9.22 0.44 -2.06
CA LEU A 94 9.51 1.34 -0.96
C LEU A 94 8.51 1.08 0.16
N VAL A 95 9.01 0.66 1.31
CA VAL A 95 8.22 0.35 2.50
C VAL A 95 8.40 1.48 3.50
N ILE A 96 7.29 2.04 3.98
CA ILE A 96 7.28 3.11 4.97
C ILE A 96 6.47 2.62 6.15
N ILE A 97 7.06 2.65 7.35
CA ILE A 97 6.45 2.20 8.59
C ILE A 97 6.66 3.28 9.66
N ASP A 98 5.63 3.56 10.43
CA ASP A 98 5.67 4.53 11.53
C ASP A 98 4.68 4.12 12.63
N SER A 99 4.67 4.86 13.74
CA SER A 99 3.75 4.66 14.86
C SER A 99 2.27 4.76 14.44
N ASP A 100 1.35 4.31 15.30
CA ASP A 100 -0.09 4.47 15.09
C ASP A 100 -0.64 5.83 15.55
N LEU A 101 0.23 6.82 15.75
CA LEU A 101 -0.16 8.19 16.07
C LEU A 101 -0.71 8.91 14.84
N GLU A 102 -1.56 9.92 15.08
CA GLU A 102 -2.22 10.68 14.02
C GLU A 102 -1.23 11.45 13.15
N ASP A 103 -0.24 12.11 13.76
CA ASP A 103 0.79 12.88 13.05
C ASP A 103 1.67 11.98 12.18
N SER A 104 2.17 10.86 12.72
CA SER A 104 2.88 9.81 11.97
C SER A 104 2.05 9.29 10.80
N PHE A 105 0.77 8.99 11.02
CA PHE A 105 -0.12 8.52 9.96
C PHE A 105 -0.30 9.58 8.86
N ASN A 106 -0.49 10.85 9.25
CA ASN A 106 -0.62 11.96 8.30
C ASN A 106 0.65 12.13 7.47
N ALA A 107 1.83 12.01 8.09
CA ALA A 107 3.11 12.07 7.39
C ALA A 107 3.31 10.92 6.39
N ILE A 108 2.94 9.68 6.76
CA ILE A 108 2.95 8.55 5.82
C ILE A 108 2.01 8.84 4.64
N MET A 109 0.81 9.36 4.91
CA MET A 109 -0.16 9.64 3.86
C MET A 109 0.30 10.79 2.96
N GLU A 110 0.94 11.82 3.50
CA GLU A 110 1.54 12.91 2.72
C GLU A 110 2.65 12.39 1.79
N ALA A 111 3.53 11.52 2.30
CA ALA A 111 4.58 10.88 1.51
C ALA A 111 3.99 10.00 0.39
N ARG A 112 2.97 9.20 0.71
CA ARG A 112 2.21 8.39 -0.24
C ARG A 112 1.63 9.27 -1.35
N ASP A 113 0.89 10.31 -0.98
CA ASP A 113 0.18 11.14 -1.94
C ASP A 113 1.16 11.95 -2.79
N TYR A 114 2.27 12.43 -2.22
CA TYR A 114 3.37 13.05 -2.96
C TYR A 114 3.92 12.13 -4.06
N ILE A 115 4.21 10.87 -3.73
CA ILE A 115 4.74 9.89 -4.70
C ILE A 115 3.72 9.63 -5.81
N LEU A 116 2.45 9.42 -5.47
CA LEU A 116 1.39 9.12 -6.44
C LEU A 116 1.11 10.30 -7.37
N ILE A 117 1.02 11.52 -6.83
CA ILE A 117 0.79 12.73 -7.61
C ILE A 117 1.98 12.99 -8.53
N ALA A 118 3.20 13.00 -7.99
CA ALA A 118 4.40 13.27 -8.79
C ALA A 118 4.70 12.16 -9.82
N GLY A 119 4.28 10.92 -9.55
CA GLY A 119 4.31 9.82 -10.51
C GLY A 119 3.29 9.96 -11.65
N SER A 120 2.31 10.87 -11.54
CA SER A 120 1.34 11.20 -12.59
C SER A 120 1.60 12.56 -13.26
N GLU A 121 2.58 13.33 -12.77
CA GLU A 121 2.95 14.64 -13.32
C GLU A 121 3.88 14.49 -14.51
N VAL A 122 3.30 14.49 -15.72
CA VAL A 122 4.05 14.37 -16.99
C VAL A 122 4.83 15.65 -17.31
N HIS A 123 6.12 15.50 -17.62
CA HIS A 123 6.98 16.55 -18.15
C HIS A 123 6.65 16.85 -19.61
N ALA A 124 5.96 17.96 -19.86
CA ALA A 124 5.42 18.25 -21.18
C ALA A 124 6.46 18.52 -22.28
N ALA A 125 7.68 18.93 -21.94
CA ALA A 125 8.75 19.09 -22.92
C ALA A 125 9.29 17.72 -23.36
N GLU A 126 9.72 16.92 -22.39
CA GLU A 126 10.24 15.56 -22.60
C GLU A 126 9.20 14.65 -23.26
N MET A 127 7.92 14.77 -22.89
CA MET A 127 6.84 14.00 -23.52
C MET A 127 6.69 14.33 -25.01
N ARG A 128 6.84 15.60 -25.42
CA ARG A 128 6.75 15.97 -26.84
C ARG A 128 7.92 15.41 -27.63
N GLU A 129 9.12 15.46 -27.06
CA GLU A 129 10.32 14.87 -27.66
C GLU A 129 10.12 13.36 -27.84
N MET A 130 9.68 12.66 -26.80
CA MET A 130 9.37 11.22 -26.86
C MET A 130 8.31 10.88 -27.92
N LEU A 131 7.20 11.64 -27.98
CA LEU A 131 6.15 11.43 -28.98
C LEU A 131 6.67 11.60 -30.42
N HIS A 132 7.55 12.57 -30.64
CA HIS A 132 8.17 12.84 -31.93
C HIS A 132 9.16 11.72 -32.31
N GLU A 133 10.02 11.31 -31.38
CA GLU A 133 11.03 10.26 -31.61
C GLU A 133 10.40 8.89 -31.88
N MET A 134 9.34 8.54 -31.15
CA MET A 134 8.67 7.24 -31.29
C MET A 134 7.75 7.16 -32.53
N ASN A 135 7.52 8.29 -33.22
CA ASN A 135 6.64 8.39 -34.39
C ASN A 135 5.26 7.73 -34.16
N ILE A 136 4.65 8.04 -33.01
CA ILE A 136 3.43 7.35 -32.56
C ILE A 136 2.26 7.69 -33.48
N PRO A 137 1.49 6.68 -33.95
CA PRO A 137 0.25 6.91 -34.67
C PRO A 137 -0.69 7.79 -33.86
N ASN A 138 -1.23 8.84 -34.47
CA ASN A 138 -2.07 9.85 -33.80
C ASN A 138 -1.35 10.68 -32.71
N GLY A 139 -0.04 10.94 -32.86
CA GLY A 139 0.71 11.84 -31.97
C GLY A 139 0.04 13.20 -31.75
N ASP A 140 -0.65 13.75 -32.75
CA ASP A 140 -1.43 15.00 -32.62
C ASP A 140 -2.52 14.92 -31.54
N ALA A 141 -3.14 13.76 -31.34
CA ALA A 141 -4.12 13.54 -30.29
C ALA A 141 -3.46 13.50 -28.90
N ALA A 142 -2.30 12.85 -28.79
CA ALA A 142 -1.51 12.85 -27.56
C ALA A 142 -1.03 14.26 -27.19
N VAL A 143 -0.61 15.08 -28.16
CA VAL A 143 -0.25 16.48 -27.93
C VAL A 143 -1.45 17.30 -27.44
N LYS A 144 -2.65 17.07 -28.00
CA LYS A 144 -3.87 17.74 -27.50
C LYS A 144 -4.19 17.39 -26.05
N ILE A 145 -4.04 16.12 -25.66
CA ILE A 145 -4.22 15.66 -24.27
C ILE A 145 -3.19 16.34 -23.37
N LEU A 146 -1.94 16.45 -23.82
CA LEU A 146 -0.87 17.08 -23.06
C LEU A 146 -1.17 18.56 -22.75
N ASP A 147 -1.75 19.28 -23.71
CA ASP A 147 -2.07 20.70 -23.61
C ASP A 147 -3.46 21.01 -23.02
N ASP A 148 -4.28 20.00 -22.77
CA ASP A 148 -5.60 20.19 -22.18
C ASP A 148 -5.48 20.57 -20.70
N LYS A 149 -5.93 21.79 -20.39
CA LYS A 149 -5.91 22.39 -19.04
C LYS A 149 -7.08 21.92 -18.16
N ASN A 150 -8.09 21.28 -18.75
CA ASN A 150 -9.24 20.76 -18.01
C ASN A 150 -8.96 19.39 -17.40
N LEU A 151 -7.92 18.69 -17.89
CA LEU A 151 -7.51 17.40 -17.35
C LEU A 151 -6.68 17.57 -16.08
N THR A 152 -6.99 16.76 -15.07
CA THR A 152 -6.11 16.55 -13.92
C THR A 152 -4.81 15.85 -14.36
N ASN A 153 -3.77 15.91 -13.53
CA ASN A 153 -2.51 15.21 -13.81
C ASN A 153 -2.73 13.71 -14.00
N PHE A 154 -3.58 13.11 -13.17
CA PHE A 154 -3.92 11.69 -13.28
C PHE A 154 -4.65 11.35 -14.58
N GLU A 155 -5.69 12.12 -14.96
CA GLU A 155 -6.41 11.89 -16.21
C GLU A 155 -5.50 12.06 -17.43
N ARG A 156 -4.66 13.09 -17.43
CA ARG A 156 -3.67 13.32 -18.49
C ARG A 156 -2.70 12.17 -18.60
N PHE A 157 -2.14 11.72 -17.47
CA PHE A 157 -1.25 10.56 -17.42
C PHE A 157 -1.93 9.30 -17.96
N ALA A 158 -3.14 8.99 -17.48
CA ALA A 158 -3.89 7.80 -17.88
C ALA A 158 -4.22 7.82 -19.38
N LEU A 159 -4.65 8.96 -19.92
CA LEU A 159 -4.96 9.09 -21.34
C LEU A 159 -3.70 9.01 -22.21
N LEU A 160 -2.60 9.64 -21.82
CA LEU A 160 -1.33 9.55 -22.54
C LEU A 160 -0.78 8.13 -22.52
N ARG A 161 -0.97 7.40 -21.41
CA ARG A 161 -0.49 6.04 -21.25
C ARG A 161 -1.05 5.09 -22.32
N GLU A 162 -2.28 5.30 -22.77
CA GLU A 162 -2.92 4.51 -23.83
C GLU A 162 -2.22 4.63 -25.20
N PHE A 163 -1.46 5.70 -25.43
CA PHE A 163 -0.71 5.91 -26.68
C PHE A 163 0.69 5.30 -26.62
N ILE A 164 1.19 4.96 -25.43
CA ILE A 164 2.57 4.55 -25.21
C ILE A 164 2.62 3.04 -24.92
N PRO A 165 3.50 2.26 -25.59
CA PRO A 165 3.70 0.84 -25.30
C PRO A 165 3.95 0.55 -23.82
N ALA A 166 3.45 -0.59 -23.33
CA ALA A 166 3.47 -0.95 -21.92
C ALA A 166 4.89 -0.95 -21.30
N GLU A 167 5.91 -1.17 -22.12
CA GLU A 167 7.31 -1.31 -21.71
C GLU A 167 8.03 0.04 -21.58
N VAL A 168 7.42 1.13 -22.07
CA VAL A 168 8.02 2.46 -22.05
C VAL A 168 7.38 3.29 -20.93
N ASP A 169 8.22 3.79 -20.03
CA ASP A 169 7.81 4.70 -18.98
C ASP A 169 7.58 6.12 -19.53
N LEU A 170 6.52 6.76 -19.07
CA LEU A 170 6.26 8.17 -19.38
C LEU A 170 7.25 9.05 -18.60
N PRO A 171 7.67 10.21 -19.17
CA PRO A 171 8.56 11.14 -18.49
C PRO A 171 7.77 11.89 -17.42
N THR A 172 7.75 11.36 -16.21
CA THR A 172 7.07 11.94 -15.04
C THR A 172 8.06 12.46 -14.02
N ARG A 173 7.61 13.37 -13.15
CA ARG A 173 8.45 14.00 -12.11
C ARG A 173 9.15 12.99 -11.20
N LEU A 174 8.47 11.90 -10.86
CA LEU A 174 9.02 10.74 -10.18
C LEU A 174 8.73 9.48 -11.00
N PRO A 175 9.51 8.39 -10.81
CA PRO A 175 9.13 7.09 -11.33
C PRO A 175 7.68 6.75 -10.94
N THR A 176 6.93 6.20 -11.89
CA THR A 176 5.55 5.78 -11.65
C THR A 176 5.50 4.73 -10.53
N GLY A 177 4.43 4.74 -9.76
CA GLY A 177 4.24 3.76 -8.69
C GLY A 177 2.81 3.75 -8.18
N PHE A 178 2.48 2.69 -7.45
CA PHE A 178 1.17 2.48 -6.85
C PHE A 178 1.30 1.91 -5.44
N VAL A 179 0.23 1.95 -4.67
CA VAL A 179 0.18 1.42 -3.31
C VAL A 179 0.01 -0.09 -3.33
N PHE A 180 1.07 -0.85 -3.12
CA PHE A 180 0.97 -2.30 -3.01
C PHE A 180 0.14 -2.73 -1.78
N ALA A 181 0.36 -2.08 -0.64
CA ALA A 181 -0.36 -2.32 0.61
C ALA A 181 -0.28 -1.10 1.53
N PRO A 182 -1.14 -0.96 2.55
CA PRO A 182 -2.37 -1.72 2.80
C PRO A 182 -3.57 -1.19 2.00
N CYS A 183 -3.45 0.01 1.42
CA CYS A 183 -4.55 0.65 0.71
C CYS A 183 -4.79 -0.06 -0.62
N PRO A 184 -6.04 -0.42 -0.93
CA PRO A 184 -6.40 -1.06 -2.20
C PRO A 184 -6.66 -0.06 -3.32
N HIS A 185 -6.38 1.22 -3.08
CA HIS A 185 -6.63 2.34 -3.97
C HIS A 185 -5.42 3.28 -3.96
N ASP A 186 -5.22 3.96 -5.08
CA ASP A 186 -4.19 5.02 -5.23
C ASP A 186 -4.81 6.42 -5.09
N GLN A 187 -6.13 6.51 -4.94
CA GLN A 187 -6.81 7.78 -4.65
C GLN A 187 -6.63 8.19 -3.18
N GLY A 188 -7.02 9.41 -2.83
CA GLY A 188 -6.93 9.93 -1.46
C GLY A 188 -7.53 9.00 -0.41
N CYS A 189 -6.87 8.88 0.75
CA CYS A 189 -7.28 7.93 1.79
C CYS A 189 -8.61 8.36 2.46
N PRO A 190 -9.67 7.50 2.46
CA PRO A 190 -10.95 7.84 3.08
C PRO A 190 -10.89 8.07 4.60
N LYS A 191 -9.79 7.63 5.25
CA LYS A 191 -9.58 7.89 6.68
C LYS A 191 -9.18 9.32 6.99
N LEU A 192 -8.48 10.00 6.08
CA LEU A 192 -8.07 11.40 6.27
C LEU A 192 -9.27 12.36 6.27
N SER A 193 -10.32 12.03 5.53
CA SER A 193 -11.56 12.82 5.51
C SER A 193 -12.54 12.47 6.64
N SER A 194 -12.21 11.46 7.46
CA SER A 194 -13.08 11.02 8.54
C SER A 194 -12.94 11.94 9.75
N LYS A 195 -14.05 12.54 10.19
CA LYS A 195 -14.10 13.49 11.33
C LYS A 195 -13.60 12.94 12.67
N ASN A 196 -13.34 11.63 12.78
CA ASN A 196 -13.01 10.97 14.03
C ASN A 196 -11.50 10.71 14.22
N GLY A 197 -10.61 11.33 13.44
CA GLY A 197 -9.15 11.19 13.60
C GLY A 197 -8.67 9.74 13.51
N SER A 198 -9.40 8.87 12.79
CA SER A 198 -9.14 7.44 12.84
C SER A 198 -8.06 7.03 11.85
N VAL A 199 -6.88 6.66 12.36
CA VAL A 199 -5.76 6.15 11.55
C VAL A 199 -6.01 4.72 11.03
N CYS A 200 -5.39 4.36 9.91
CA CYS A 200 -5.26 2.96 9.51
C CYS A 200 -4.10 2.32 10.28
N LYS A 201 -4.41 1.65 11.39
CA LYS A 201 -3.40 0.97 12.21
C LYS A 201 -3.53 -0.54 12.17
N PHE A 202 -2.37 -1.17 12.24
CA PHE A 202 -2.20 -2.61 12.18
C PHE A 202 -1.42 -3.06 13.38
N SER A 203 -1.87 -4.14 14.02
CA SER A 203 -1.24 -4.63 15.24
C SER A 203 -0.54 -5.95 14.98
N THR A 204 0.66 -6.08 15.52
CA THR A 204 1.43 -7.32 15.47
C THR A 204 1.88 -7.72 16.87
N ARG A 205 2.21 -9.00 17.04
CA ARG A 205 2.81 -9.53 18.26
C ARG A 205 4.25 -9.88 17.95
N TRP A 206 5.17 -9.43 18.80
CA TRP A 206 6.58 -9.78 18.70
C TRP A 206 7.11 -10.28 20.05
N ARG A 207 8.30 -10.85 20.07
CA ARG A 207 8.97 -11.23 21.33
C ARG A 207 9.62 -9.97 21.90
N GLU A 208 9.29 -9.64 23.14
CA GLU A 208 9.90 -8.48 23.77
C GLU A 208 11.32 -8.85 24.20
N ILE A 209 12.30 -8.41 23.43
CA ILE A 209 13.71 -8.57 23.78
C ILE A 209 14.14 -7.32 24.52
N ARG A 210 14.50 -7.50 25.79
CA ARG A 210 14.87 -6.42 26.69
C ARG A 210 16.37 -6.42 26.91
N ALA A 211 16.98 -5.23 26.92
CA ALA A 211 18.41 -5.06 27.19
C ALA A 211 18.82 -5.60 28.59
N ASP A 212 17.89 -5.62 29.55
CA ASP A 212 18.09 -6.16 30.89
C ASP A 212 17.98 -7.70 30.99
N GLY A 213 17.75 -8.39 29.87
CA GLY A 213 17.61 -9.84 29.79
C GLY A 213 16.36 -10.40 30.50
N LYS A 214 15.46 -9.53 30.98
CA LYS A 214 14.24 -9.97 31.65
C LYS A 214 13.20 -10.41 30.63
N VAL A 215 12.33 -11.31 31.05
CA VAL A 215 11.13 -11.67 30.29
C VAL A 215 10.23 -10.44 30.22
N GLY A 216 9.64 -10.20 29.05
CA GLY A 216 8.69 -9.12 28.83
C GLY A 216 7.52 -9.09 29.82
N LYS A 217 6.71 -8.02 29.79
CA LYS A 217 5.58 -7.86 30.74
C LYS A 217 4.58 -9.01 30.68
N ARG A 218 4.47 -9.68 29.54
CA ARG A 218 3.63 -10.87 29.39
C ARG A 218 4.39 -12.14 29.77
N ARG A 219 3.65 -13.09 30.34
CA ARG A 219 4.19 -14.40 30.75
C ARG A 219 4.84 -15.18 29.61
N ASP A 220 4.39 -14.97 28.37
CA ASP A 220 4.95 -15.61 27.19
C ASP A 220 6.16 -14.85 26.60
N GLY A 221 6.60 -13.77 27.26
CA GLY A 221 7.71 -12.93 26.79
C GLY A 221 7.39 -12.10 25.56
N THR A 222 6.11 -11.92 25.22
CA THR A 222 5.70 -11.18 24.02
C THR A 222 5.16 -9.79 24.33
N ALA A 223 5.25 -8.90 23.34
CA ALA A 223 4.59 -7.60 23.33
C ALA A 223 3.63 -7.50 22.13
N ILE A 224 2.65 -6.61 22.24
CA ILE A 224 1.74 -6.23 21.15
C ILE A 224 1.82 -4.73 21.00
N GLY A 225 1.86 -4.28 19.76
CA GLY A 225 1.85 -2.86 19.40
C GLY A 225 1.29 -2.68 18.02
N SER A 226 0.97 -1.43 17.75
CA SER A 226 0.31 -1.01 16.52
C SER A 226 1.21 -0.03 15.78
N PHE A 227 1.10 -0.05 14.46
CA PHE A 227 1.85 0.80 13.56
C PHE A 227 0.99 1.14 12.35
N ALA A 228 1.35 2.21 11.66
CA ALA A 228 0.86 2.53 10.32
C ALA A 228 1.95 2.19 9.31
N TYR A 229 1.54 1.82 8.09
CA TYR A 229 2.50 1.58 7.02
C TYR A 229 1.91 1.85 5.64
N VAL A 230 2.78 2.08 4.66
CA VAL A 230 2.47 1.99 3.24
C VAL A 230 3.62 1.29 2.51
N ILE A 231 3.28 0.43 1.57
CA ILE A 231 4.21 -0.21 0.65
C ILE A 231 3.90 0.34 -0.72
N MET A 232 4.85 1.06 -1.30
CA MET A 232 4.79 1.55 -2.67
C MET A 232 5.52 0.56 -3.57
N GLN A 233 4.94 0.25 -4.72
CA GLN A 233 5.56 -0.54 -5.77
C GLN A 233 5.76 0.33 -7.01
N LYS A 234 6.94 0.24 -7.64
CA LYS A 234 7.22 0.91 -8.91
C LYS A 234 6.40 0.33 -10.06
N GLY A 235 6.08 1.18 -11.03
CA GLY A 235 5.32 0.84 -12.22
C GLY A 235 3.83 1.16 -12.07
N ILE A 236 3.03 0.53 -12.93
CA ILE A 236 1.60 0.79 -13.05
C ILE A 236 0.83 -0.35 -12.41
N ARG A 237 -0.23 -0.01 -11.67
CA ARG A 237 -1.12 -1.01 -11.09
C ARG A 237 -1.87 -1.74 -12.19
N GLU A 238 -1.70 -3.06 -12.25
CA GLU A 238 -2.56 -3.91 -13.07
C GLU A 238 -3.96 -4.05 -12.45
N PRO A 239 -5.02 -4.22 -13.25
CA PRO A 239 -6.35 -4.52 -12.74
C PRO A 239 -6.35 -5.87 -12.01
N VAL A 240 -6.33 -5.86 -10.68
CA VAL A 240 -6.38 -7.07 -9.87
C VAL A 240 -7.77 -7.25 -9.27
N GLU A 241 -8.34 -8.44 -9.44
CA GLU A 241 -9.56 -8.82 -8.76
C GLU A 241 -9.33 -8.91 -7.25
N ASN A 242 -10.25 -8.35 -6.47
CA ASN A 242 -10.32 -8.48 -5.01
C ASN A 242 -9.10 -7.95 -4.22
N LEU A 243 -8.87 -6.64 -4.32
CA LEU A 243 -7.88 -5.93 -3.51
C LEU A 243 -8.40 -5.49 -2.13
N ALA A 244 -9.66 -5.78 -1.76
CA ALA A 244 -10.25 -5.22 -0.54
C ALA A 244 -9.44 -5.60 0.71
N CYS A 245 -9.04 -4.60 1.50
CA CYS A 245 -8.21 -4.78 2.68
C CYS A 245 -9.08 -4.74 3.95
N LEU A 246 -8.92 -5.74 4.82
CA LEU A 246 -9.61 -5.77 6.11
C LEU A 246 -9.01 -4.74 7.07
N LEU A 247 -9.82 -3.79 7.52
CA LEU A 247 -9.41 -2.79 8.53
C LEU A 247 -9.77 -3.24 9.95
N GLN A 248 -10.90 -3.94 10.11
CA GLN A 248 -11.36 -4.40 11.41
C GLN A 248 -12.27 -5.62 11.28
N VAL A 249 -12.12 -6.57 12.21
CA VAL A 249 -13.04 -7.71 12.38
C VAL A 249 -13.51 -7.72 13.83
N VAL A 250 -14.79 -7.44 14.07
CA VAL A 250 -15.41 -7.48 15.39
C VAL A 250 -16.19 -8.79 15.53
N HIS A 251 -15.82 -9.57 16.54
CA HIS A 251 -16.46 -10.86 16.82
C HIS A 251 -17.65 -10.67 17.76
N SER A 252 -18.79 -11.21 17.36
CA SER A 252 -19.97 -11.43 18.20
C SER A 252 -20.33 -12.92 18.17
N ASP A 253 -21.26 -13.37 19.01
CA ASP A 253 -21.58 -14.80 19.22
C ASP A 253 -21.76 -15.57 17.89
N LYS A 254 -22.65 -15.08 17.03
CA LYS A 254 -22.99 -15.70 15.74
C LYS A 254 -22.70 -14.82 14.54
N HIS A 255 -21.99 -13.71 14.73
CA HIS A 255 -21.77 -12.71 13.69
C HIS A 255 -20.34 -12.15 13.73
N LEU A 256 -19.81 -11.82 12.56
CA LEU A 256 -18.62 -11.00 12.40
C LEU A 256 -19.02 -9.68 11.75
N THR A 257 -18.70 -8.56 12.37
CA THR A 257 -18.81 -7.26 11.70
C THR A 257 -17.44 -6.89 11.15
N CYS A 258 -17.36 -6.80 9.82
CA CYS A 258 -16.13 -6.51 9.11
C CYS A 258 -16.18 -5.08 8.59
N THR A 259 -15.09 -4.34 8.80
CA THR A 259 -14.85 -3.05 8.13
C THR A 259 -13.71 -3.25 7.15
N VAL A 260 -13.94 -2.94 5.88
CA VAL A 260 -12.99 -3.13 4.78
C VAL A 260 -12.74 -1.82 4.05
N CYS A 261 -11.51 -1.62 3.59
CA CYS A 261 -11.23 -0.62 2.56
C CYS A 261 -11.34 -1.30 1.19
N THR A 262 -11.92 -0.60 0.21
CA THR A 262 -12.13 -1.12 -1.15
C THR A 262 -11.49 -0.20 -2.19
N PRO A 263 -11.15 -0.70 -3.39
CA PRO A 263 -10.56 0.14 -4.44
C PRO A 263 -11.46 1.30 -4.91
N PHE A 264 -12.79 1.11 -4.91
CA PHE A 264 -13.73 2.01 -5.60
C PHE A 264 -14.75 2.71 -4.70
N ILE A 265 -15.11 2.13 -3.55
CA ILE A 265 -16.24 2.61 -2.70
C ILE A 265 -15.74 3.11 -1.33
N GLY A 266 -14.41 3.23 -1.17
CA GLY A 266 -13.81 3.61 0.10
C GLY A 266 -14.06 2.56 1.18
N ILE A 267 -14.47 3.00 2.37
CA ILE A 267 -14.66 2.13 3.54
C ILE A 267 -16.08 1.57 3.57
N GLN A 268 -16.20 0.26 3.58
CA GLN A 268 -17.46 -0.47 3.72
C GLN A 268 -17.53 -1.24 5.03
N ARG A 269 -18.74 -1.40 5.55
CA ARG A 269 -19.01 -2.22 6.74
C ARG A 269 -20.13 -3.21 6.44
N PHE A 270 -19.89 -4.48 6.70
CA PHE A 270 -20.89 -5.54 6.52
C PHE A 270 -20.81 -6.56 7.66
N THR A 271 -21.88 -7.33 7.83
CA THR A 271 -21.98 -8.35 8.86
C THR A 271 -22.14 -9.73 8.24
N ILE A 272 -21.27 -10.66 8.62
CA ILE A 272 -21.32 -12.06 8.18
C ILE A 272 -21.89 -12.90 9.33
N SER A 273 -23.00 -13.60 9.07
CA SER A 273 -23.55 -14.56 10.02
C SER A 273 -22.80 -15.89 9.99
N LYS A 274 -22.80 -16.62 11.11
CA LYS A 274 -22.24 -17.98 11.20
C LYS A 274 -22.90 -18.97 10.22
N ARG A 275 -24.14 -18.68 9.78
CA ARG A 275 -24.86 -19.46 8.78
C ARG A 275 -24.24 -19.36 7.38
N ALA A 276 -23.43 -18.33 7.12
CA ALA A 276 -22.66 -18.21 5.87
C ALA A 276 -21.51 -19.23 5.75
N GLY A 277 -21.35 -20.12 6.75
CA GLY A 277 -20.53 -21.32 6.67
C GLY A 277 -19.08 -21.03 6.24
N PRO A 278 -18.66 -21.45 5.03
CA PRO A 278 -17.29 -21.23 4.54
C PRO A 278 -16.84 -19.76 4.57
N ILE A 279 -17.71 -18.81 4.22
CA ILE A 279 -17.40 -17.37 4.22
C ILE A 279 -17.12 -16.88 5.64
N TYR A 280 -17.93 -17.32 6.59
CA TYR A 280 -17.72 -16.98 8.00
C TYR A 280 -16.37 -17.52 8.49
N GLN A 281 -16.03 -18.77 8.17
CA GLN A 281 -14.76 -19.37 8.61
C GLN A 281 -13.56 -18.71 7.94
N SER A 282 -13.66 -18.39 6.64
CA SER A 282 -12.55 -17.77 5.90
C SER A 282 -12.23 -16.38 6.45
N VAL A 283 -13.23 -15.58 6.80
CA VAL A 283 -13.05 -14.23 7.35
C VAL A 283 -12.70 -14.26 8.84
N LYS A 284 -13.25 -15.20 9.62
CA LYS A 284 -12.99 -15.32 11.07
C LYS A 284 -11.51 -15.48 11.41
N ALA A 285 -10.74 -16.15 10.54
CA ALA A 285 -9.33 -16.41 10.75
C ALA A 285 -8.41 -15.25 10.32
N ARG A 286 -8.96 -14.20 9.70
CA ARG A 286 -8.17 -13.10 9.13
C ARG A 286 -7.87 -12.01 10.15
N LYS A 287 -6.71 -11.40 9.98
CA LYS A 287 -6.26 -10.25 10.77
C LYS A 287 -6.49 -8.95 9.98
N PRO A 288 -6.64 -7.79 10.65
CA PRO A 288 -6.53 -6.49 10.01
C PRO A 288 -5.24 -6.36 9.20
N GLY A 289 -5.29 -5.69 8.05
CA GLY A 289 -4.19 -5.55 7.10
C GLY A 289 -4.09 -6.67 6.07
N GLN A 290 -4.87 -7.75 6.23
CA GLN A 290 -4.95 -8.81 5.23
C GLN A 290 -6.03 -8.53 4.19
N LEU A 291 -5.85 -9.09 3.00
CA LEU A 291 -6.88 -9.10 1.97
C LEU A 291 -8.12 -9.85 2.45
N LEU A 292 -9.29 -9.34 2.07
CA LEU A 292 -10.57 -9.98 2.31
C LEU A 292 -10.64 -11.26 1.48
N PRO A 293 -10.87 -12.44 2.09
CA PRO A 293 -10.84 -13.73 1.40
C PRO A 293 -12.14 -14.02 0.62
N VAL A 294 -12.85 -12.98 0.20
CA VAL A 294 -14.05 -13.08 -0.65
C VAL A 294 -14.02 -11.96 -1.68
N THR A 295 -14.39 -12.30 -2.92
CA THR A 295 -14.47 -11.34 -4.01
C THR A 295 -15.71 -10.47 -3.85
N ILE A 296 -15.50 -9.16 -3.73
CA ILE A 296 -16.58 -8.17 -3.78
C ILE A 296 -16.73 -7.74 -5.24
N LYS A 297 -17.92 -7.94 -5.82
CA LYS A 297 -18.28 -7.37 -7.12
C LYS A 297 -19.20 -6.17 -6.90
N PRO A 298 -18.85 -4.98 -7.41
CA PRO A 298 -19.79 -3.87 -7.42
C PRO A 298 -20.95 -4.21 -8.36
N VAL A 299 -22.18 -4.04 -7.88
CA VAL A 299 -23.38 -4.10 -8.71
C VAL A 299 -23.83 -2.66 -8.91
N ALA A 300 -23.66 -2.14 -10.13
CA ALA A 300 -24.17 -0.83 -10.47
C ALA A 300 -25.71 -0.89 -10.49
N SER A 301 -26.32 0.10 -9.85
CA SER A 301 -27.76 0.31 -9.87
C SER A 301 -28.02 1.73 -10.37
N GLU A 302 -28.91 1.89 -11.35
CA GLU A 302 -29.34 3.21 -11.82
C GLU A 302 -30.22 3.92 -10.79
N SER A 303 -30.77 3.18 -9.83
CA SER A 303 -31.63 3.70 -8.78
C SER A 303 -30.98 3.57 -7.40
N GLN A 304 -30.99 4.68 -6.67
CA GLN A 304 -30.52 4.75 -5.28
C GLN A 304 -31.42 3.98 -4.30
N PHE A 305 -32.58 3.48 -4.77
CA PHE A 305 -33.60 2.80 -3.99
C PHE A 305 -33.77 1.33 -4.34
N ASP A 306 -32.96 0.79 -5.25
CA ASP A 306 -33.08 -0.62 -5.63
C ASP A 306 -32.83 -1.51 -4.43
N VAL A 307 -33.83 -2.33 -4.12
CA VAL A 307 -33.72 -3.33 -3.06
C VAL A 307 -32.70 -4.35 -3.53
N TYR A 308 -31.71 -4.65 -2.67
CA TYR A 308 -30.58 -5.55 -2.95
C TYR A 308 -30.95 -6.82 -3.72
N GLU A 309 -32.13 -7.39 -3.49
CA GLU A 309 -32.63 -8.58 -4.20
C GLU A 309 -32.94 -8.37 -5.69
N GLU A 310 -33.41 -7.19 -6.09
CA GLU A 310 -33.74 -6.89 -7.49
C GLU A 310 -32.47 -6.65 -8.30
N ALA A 311 -31.52 -5.90 -7.73
CA ALA A 311 -30.19 -5.69 -8.30
C ALA A 311 -29.42 -7.02 -8.46
N ILE A 312 -29.51 -7.93 -7.48
CA ILE A 312 -28.92 -9.26 -7.57
C ILE A 312 -29.61 -10.13 -8.62
N LYS A 313 -30.94 -10.19 -8.63
CA LYS A 313 -31.67 -10.97 -9.65
C LYS A 313 -31.38 -10.45 -11.06
N GLY A 314 -31.16 -9.15 -11.23
CA GLY A 314 -30.70 -8.54 -12.48
C GLY A 314 -29.28 -8.97 -12.85
N PHE A 315 -28.36 -8.94 -11.88
CA PHE A 315 -26.97 -9.38 -12.06
C PHE A 315 -26.84 -10.88 -12.36
N GLU A 316 -27.56 -11.74 -11.64
CA GLU A 316 -27.54 -13.19 -11.87
C GLU A 316 -28.12 -13.58 -13.24
N LYS A 317 -29.03 -12.76 -13.79
CA LYS A 317 -29.56 -12.95 -15.15
C LYS A 317 -28.64 -12.46 -16.25
N SER A 318 -27.72 -11.53 -15.95
CA SER A 318 -26.80 -10.92 -16.92
C SER A 318 -25.36 -11.44 -16.82
N ALA A 319 -25.05 -12.23 -15.79
CA ALA A 319 -23.79 -12.95 -15.67
C ALA A 319 -23.73 -14.08 -16.73
N PRO A 320 -22.64 -14.15 -17.55
CA PRO A 320 -22.49 -15.15 -18.60
C PRO A 320 -22.32 -16.59 -18.09
#